data_AF-A0A3D0VL30-F1
#
_entry.id   AF-A0A3D0VL30-F1
#
_cell.length_a   1.000
_cell.length_b   1.000
_cell.length_c   1.000
_cell.angle_alpha   90.00
_cell.angle_beta   90.00
_cell.angle_gamma   90.00
#
_symmetry.space_group_name_H-M   'P 1'
#
loop_
_entity.id
_entity.type
_entity.pdbx_description
1 polymer ?
#
loop_
_entity_poly.entity_id
_entity_poly.type
_entity_poly.pdbx_seq_one_letter_code
_entity_poly.pdbx_strand_id
1 'polypeptide(L)'
;MELLDPYGPTVLEELAPMTDDGGFSFVFTVPAGVAPGKAGVTAYPYNVDWCDDTGVNNRAAQAAQDLVRVSCAQRLVPLVVLGPGS
;
A
#
# COMPACT_ATOMS: atom_id res chain seq x y z
N MET A 1 5.16 -1.05 -4.31
CA MET A 1 5.10 0.08 -3.37
C MET A 1 4.65 1.29 -4.16
N GLU A 2 3.77 2.08 -3.57
CA GLU A 2 3.29 3.31 -4.19
C GLU A 2 3.49 4.50 -3.25
N LEU A 3 3.83 5.65 -3.85
CA LEU A 3 3.77 6.96 -3.21
C LEU A 3 2.53 7.68 -3.73
N LEU A 4 1.66 8.10 -2.82
CA LEU A 4 0.50 8.94 -3.07
C LEU A 4 0.85 10.37 -2.68
N ASP A 5 0.62 11.31 -3.59
CA ASP A 5 0.68 12.74 -3.33
C ASP A 5 -0.35 13.13 -2.24
N PRO A 6 -0.15 14.25 -1.50
CA PRO A 6 -1.11 14.74 -0.52
C PRO A 6 -2.58 14.90 -0.98
N TYR A 7 -2.82 15.04 -2.28
CA TYR A 7 -4.13 15.15 -2.92
C TYR A 7 -4.69 13.78 -3.37
N GLY A 8 -3.97 12.69 -3.13
CA GLY A 8 -4.39 11.32 -3.39
C GLY A 8 -3.90 10.61 -4.66
N PRO A 9 -3.37 11.25 -5.73
CA PRO A 9 -2.91 10.50 -6.89
C PRO A 9 -1.59 9.77 -6.61
N THR A 10 -1.42 8.58 -7.18
CA THR A 10 -0.15 7.86 -7.20
C THR A 10 0.85 8.60 -8.09
N VAL A 11 2.03 8.90 -7.53
CA VAL A 11 3.12 9.66 -8.19
C VAL A 11 4.39 8.84 -8.36
N LEU A 12 4.47 7.68 -7.71
CA LEU A 12 5.52 6.68 -7.92
C LEU A 12 4.91 5.30 -7.69
N GLU A 13 5.20 4.35 -8.56
CA GLU A 13 4.85 2.93 -8.41
C GLU A 13 6.07 2.09 -8.77
N GLU A 14 6.55 1.28 -7.84
CA GLU A 14 7.78 0.51 -8.00
C GLU A 14 7.71 -0.86 -7.34
N LEU A 15 8.45 -1.82 -7.91
CA LEU A 15 8.57 -3.18 -7.39
C LEU A 15 9.91 -3.39 -6.69
N ALA A 16 9.88 -4.14 -5.60
CA ALA A 16 11.06 -4.57 -4.87
C ALA A 16 10.94 -6.05 -4.50
N PRO A 17 12.04 -6.82 -4.47
CA PRO A 17 12.03 -8.18 -3.95
C PRO A 17 11.50 -8.21 -2.51
N MET A 18 10.68 -9.20 -2.19
CA MET A 18 10.24 -9.49 -0.83
C MET A 18 10.99 -10.70 -0.28
N THR A 19 11.23 -10.67 1.02
CA THR A 19 11.67 -11.83 1.80
C THR A 19 10.52 -12.83 1.98
N ASP A 20 10.85 -14.07 2.33
CA ASP A 20 9.85 -15.12 2.59
C ASP A 20 8.88 -14.75 3.73
N ASP A 21 9.31 -13.91 4.68
CA ASP A 21 8.47 -13.37 5.76
C ASP A 21 7.64 -12.13 5.35
N GLY A 22 7.61 -11.79 4.05
CA GLY A 22 6.84 -10.64 3.53
C GLY A 22 7.49 -9.27 3.76
N GLY A 23 8.68 -9.22 4.34
CA GLY A 23 9.45 -7.99 4.49
C GLY A 23 10.06 -7.52 3.16
N PHE A 24 10.13 -6.21 2.93
CA PHE A 24 10.83 -5.62 1.79
C PHE A 24 11.49 -4.30 2.22
N SER A 25 12.41 -3.79 1.41
CA SER A 25 13.02 -2.47 1.62
C SER A 25 13.15 -1.76 0.28
N PHE A 26 12.84 -0.47 0.28
CA PHE A 26 12.91 0.36 -0.92
C PHE A 26 13.31 1.79 -0.55
N VAL A 27 14.19 2.38 -1.37
CA VAL A 27 14.67 3.75 -1.21
C VAL A 27 14.31 4.52 -2.46
N PHE A 28 13.74 5.70 -2.30
CA PHE A 28 13.39 6.58 -3.40
C PHE A 28 13.72 8.04 -3.09
N THR A 29 13.94 8.80 -4.14
CA THR A 29 13.93 10.26 -4.08
C THR A 29 12.51 10.73 -4.36
N VAL A 30 11.98 11.64 -3.54
CA VAL A 30 10.65 12.23 -3.78
C VAL A 30 10.63 12.85 -5.18
N PRO A 31 9.71 12.44 -6.08
CA PRO A 31 9.67 12.98 -7.43
C PRO A 31 9.47 14.50 -7.45
N ALA A 32 10.09 15.17 -8.43
CA ALA A 32 9.85 16.59 -8.64
C ALA A 32 8.37 16.82 -9.01
N GLY A 33 7.70 17.73 -8.31
CA GLY A 33 6.28 18.04 -8.53
C GLY A 33 5.31 17.42 -7.53
N VAL A 34 5.77 16.55 -6.61
CA VAL A 34 4.96 16.13 -5.47
C VAL A 34 4.67 17.34 -4.58
N ALA A 35 3.40 17.56 -4.25
CA ALA A 35 3.01 18.70 -3.44
C ALA A 35 3.58 18.60 -2.00
N PRO A 36 3.95 19.72 -1.36
CA PRO A 36 4.22 19.74 0.07
C PRO A 36 2.98 19.32 0.86
N GLY A 37 3.17 18.57 1.94
CA GLY A 37 2.07 18.14 2.80
C GLY A 37 2.13 16.65 3.19
N LYS A 38 0.98 16.13 3.65
CA LYS A 38 0.82 14.75 4.10
C LYS A 38 0.60 13.81 2.91
N ALA A 39 1.68 13.33 2.32
CA ALA A 39 1.68 12.25 1.36
C ALA A 39 1.40 10.90 2.06
N GLY A 40 1.16 9.87 1.27
CA GLY A 40 0.95 8.51 1.76
C GLY A 40 1.87 7.53 1.07
N VAL A 41 2.41 6.57 1.81
CA VAL A 41 3.14 5.43 1.28
C VAL A 41 2.32 4.18 1.53
N THR A 42 2.12 3.37 0.50
CA THR A 42 1.46 2.05 0.61
C THR A 42 2.32 0.99 -0.07
N ALA A 43 2.19 -0.25 0.39
CA ALA A 43 2.82 -1.38 -0.27
C ALA A 43 2.02 -2.65 -0.03
N TYR A 44 2.00 -3.51 -1.05
CA TYR A 44 1.32 -4.79 -1.07
C TYR A 44 2.10 -5.74 -2.00
N PRO A 45 1.96 -7.06 -1.82
CA PRO A 45 2.52 -8.06 -2.73
C PRO A 45 2.04 -7.86 -4.16
N TYR A 46 2.96 -7.91 -5.12
CA TYR A 46 2.63 -7.73 -6.53
C TYR A 46 1.83 -8.92 -7.09
N ASN A 47 0.78 -8.64 -7.86
CA ASN A 47 -0.09 -9.63 -8.51
C ASN A 47 -0.72 -10.67 -7.55
N VAL A 48 -0.92 -10.30 -6.29
CA VAL A 48 -1.67 -11.11 -5.31
C VAL A 48 -2.95 -10.38 -4.96
N ASP A 49 -4.05 -11.12 -4.82
CA ASP A 49 -5.28 -10.59 -4.23
C ASP A 49 -5.11 -10.44 -2.71
N TRP A 50 -4.45 -9.35 -2.32
CA TRP A 50 -4.18 -9.05 -0.91
C TRP A 50 -5.46 -8.81 -0.10
N CYS A 51 -6.60 -8.58 -0.75
CA CYS A 51 -7.90 -8.44 -0.09
C CYS A 51 -8.37 -9.74 0.56
N ASP A 52 -7.79 -10.89 0.22
CA ASP A 52 -8.12 -12.21 0.80
C ASP A 52 -7.07 -12.67 1.84
N ASP A 53 -5.89 -12.05 1.88
CA ASP A 53 -4.80 -12.41 2.80
C ASP A 53 -4.92 -11.68 4.15
N THR A 54 -6.01 -11.94 4.88
CA THR A 54 -6.19 -11.45 6.27
C THR A 54 -5.37 -12.26 7.29
N GLY A 55 -4.56 -13.23 6.85
CA GLY A 55 -3.92 -14.22 7.72
C GLY A 55 -4.90 -15.25 8.30
N VAL A 56 -6.16 -15.21 7.88
CA VAL A 56 -7.22 -16.16 8.24
C VAL A 56 -7.68 -16.81 6.94
N ASN A 57 -7.72 -18.14 6.87
CA ASN A 57 -8.25 -18.84 5.70
C ASN A 57 -9.74 -18.49 5.53
N ASN A 58 -10.08 -17.61 4.59
CA ASN A 58 -11.48 -17.24 4.28
C ASN A 58 -12.11 -18.21 3.27
N ARG A 59 -11.42 -19.31 2.93
CA ARG A 59 -11.88 -20.31 1.95
C ARG A 59 -13.28 -20.78 2.35
N ALA A 60 -14.29 -20.36 1.58
CA ALA A 60 -15.69 -20.64 1.87
C ALA A 60 -15.86 -22.15 2.06
N ALA A 61 -16.28 -22.57 3.25
CA ALA A 61 -16.80 -23.91 3.44
C ALA A 61 -17.99 -24.07 2.48
N GLN A 62 -18.21 -25.27 1.95
CA GLN A 62 -19.20 -25.59 0.88
C GLN A 62 -20.68 -25.25 1.19
N ALA A 63 -20.99 -24.49 2.25
CA ALA A 63 -22.32 -24.04 2.59
C ALA A 63 -22.39 -22.51 2.57
N ALA A 64 -23.51 -22.00 2.03
CA ALA A 64 -23.84 -20.58 1.98
C ALA A 64 -23.69 -19.93 3.36
N GLN A 65 -22.57 -19.27 3.58
CA GLN A 65 -22.34 -18.35 4.68
C GLN A 65 -22.47 -16.94 4.10
N ASP A 66 -23.06 -16.03 4.86
CA ASP A 66 -23.04 -14.60 4.52
C ASP A 66 -21.58 -14.14 4.50
N LEU A 67 -21.03 -13.99 3.29
CA LEU A 67 -19.68 -13.50 3.09
C LEU A 67 -19.64 -12.04 3.52
N VAL A 68 -19.09 -11.77 4.70
CA VAL A 68 -18.81 -10.41 5.16
C VAL A 68 -17.52 -9.96 4.51
N ARG A 69 -17.55 -8.79 3.86
CA ARG A 69 -16.39 -8.18 3.21
C ARG A 69 -15.36 -7.78 4.29
N VAL A 70 -14.42 -8.67 4.59
CA VAL A 70 -13.32 -8.46 5.55
C VAL A 70 -12.21 -7.60 4.94
N SER A 71 -12.52 -6.31 4.79
CA SER A 71 -11.70 -5.15 4.42
C SER A 71 -10.39 -5.34 3.61
N CYS A 72 -10.44 -4.95 2.33
CA CYS A 72 -9.32 -4.39 1.57
C CYS A 72 -8.88 -3.00 2.12
N ALA A 73 -8.64 -2.85 3.42
CA ALA A 73 -8.21 -1.56 3.97
C ALA A 73 -6.73 -1.33 3.62
N GLN A 74 -6.48 -0.45 2.65
CA GLN A 74 -5.11 -0.17 2.18
C GLN A 74 -4.27 0.35 3.35
N ARG A 75 -3.11 -0.27 3.59
CA ARG A 75 -2.18 0.19 4.62
C ARG A 75 -1.47 1.45 4.14
N LEU A 76 -1.96 2.61 4.58
CA LEU A 76 -1.35 3.91 4.29
C LEU A 76 -0.46 4.36 5.46
N VAL A 77 0.83 4.56 5.19
CA VAL A 77 1.79 5.14 6.13
C VAL A 77 2.00 6.61 5.75
N PRO A 78 1.85 7.58 6.68
CA PRO A 78 2.01 8.98 6.36
C PRO A 78 3.49 9.32 6.07
N LEU A 79 3.71 10.12 5.04
CA LEU A 79 4.99 10.77 4.73
C LEU A 79 4.77 12.29 4.68
N VAL A 80 5.60 13.07 5.35
CA VAL A 80 5.53 14.54 5.27
C VAL A 80 6.55 15.02 4.25
N VAL A 81 6.05 15.59 3.15
CA VAL A 81 6.88 16.25 2.13
C VAL A 81 7.02 17.72 2.48
N LEU A 82 8.26 18.17 2.66
CA LEU A 82 8.57 19.58 2.91
C LEU A 82 8.73 20.31 1.58
N GLY A 83 8.25 21.56 1.52
CA GLY A 83 8.50 22.43 0.37
C GLY A 83 9.95 22.94 0.35
N PRO A 84 10.40 23.52 -0.77
CA PRO A 84 11.69 24.19 -0.81
C PRO A 84 11.68 25.38 0.18
N GLY A 85 12.38 25.22 1.31
CA GLY A 85 12.67 26.29 2.27
C GLY A 85 11.72 26.47 3.45
N SER A 86 11.31 25.39 4.15
CA SER A 86 10.72 25.49 5.50
C SER A 86 11.77 25.61 6.59
#